data_AF-A0A974NIE9-F1
#
_entry.id   AF-A0A974NIE9-F1
#
_cell.length_a   1.000
_cell.length_b   1.000
_cell.length_c   1.000
_cell.angle_alpha   90.00
_cell.angle_beta   90.00
_cell.angle_gamma   90.00
#
_symmetry.space_group_name_H-M   'P 1'
#
loop_
_entity.id
_entity.type
_entity.pdbx_description
1 polymer ?
#
loop_
_entity_poly.entity_id
_entity_poly.type
_entity_poly.pdbx_seq_one_letter_code
_entity_poly.pdbx_strand_id
1 'polypeptide(L)'
;MPSLVYADTTTGCSLKAEKIQEQISYAKAHGNSHRVAGLETALSEVKAHCTEASLRKDLEQDIAEKQQKVVERQTELTEAQAKGDAKKIAKKQSKLAEAKQELAKAEQELKGYFK
;
A
#
# COMPACT_ATOMS: atom_id res chain seq x y z
N MET A 1 2.93 -2.73 -39.46
CA MET A 1 3.23 -3.71 -38.38
C MET A 1 3.16 -2.97 -37.06
N PRO A 2 2.46 -3.51 -36.06
CA PRO A 2 1.88 -2.76 -34.96
C PRO A 2 2.93 -2.22 -33.99
N SER A 3 2.70 -0.98 -33.56
CA SER A 3 3.55 -0.18 -32.69
C SER A 3 3.81 -0.85 -31.34
N LEU A 4 5.08 -1.15 -31.08
CA LEU A 4 5.58 -1.39 -29.73
C LEU A 4 5.68 -0.04 -29.03
N VAL A 5 4.61 0.35 -28.34
CA VAL A 5 4.67 1.44 -27.36
C VAL A 5 5.38 0.86 -26.13
N TYR A 6 6.71 0.79 -26.19
CA TYR A 6 7.49 0.80 -24.95
C TYR A 6 7.35 2.22 -24.42
N ALA A 7 6.40 2.40 -23.50
CA ALA A 7 6.43 3.54 -22.60
C ALA A 7 7.65 3.34 -21.70
N ASP A 8 8.80 3.74 -22.22
CA ASP A 8 10.06 3.91 -21.51
C ASP A 8 9.89 5.12 -20.57
N THR A 9 9.23 4.87 -19.45
CA THR A 9 9.22 5.75 -18.29
C THR A 9 9.43 4.88 -17.06
N THR A 10 10.71 4.67 -16.75
CA THR A 10 11.28 3.90 -15.65
C THR A 10 10.96 4.48 -14.27
N THR A 11 9.70 4.75 -13.97
CA THR A 11 9.29 5.45 -12.74
C THR A 11 7.99 4.83 -12.24
N GLY A 12 8.11 4.00 -11.20
CA GLY A 12 7.00 3.26 -10.59
C GLY A 12 7.30 1.77 -10.44
N CYS A 13 7.13 1.01 -11.52
CA CYS A 13 7.34 -0.44 -11.55
C CYS A 13 8.77 -0.85 -11.22
N SER A 14 9.78 -0.09 -11.67
CA SER A 14 11.19 -0.34 -11.34
C SER A 14 11.47 -0.14 -9.84
N LEU A 15 10.96 0.94 -9.26
CA LEU A 15 11.06 1.21 -7.81
C LEU A 15 10.35 0.13 -6.98
N LYS A 16 9.19 -0.35 -7.45
CA LYS A 16 8.46 -1.45 -6.79
C LYS A 16 9.31 -2.73 -6.80
N ALA A 17 9.95 -3.05 -7.92
CA ALA A 17 10.85 -4.19 -8.01
C ALA A 17 12.07 -4.05 -7.08
N GLU A 18 12.66 -2.86 -6.99
CA GLU A 18 13.79 -2.56 -6.09
C GLU A 18 13.41 -2.75 -4.62
N LYS A 19 12.27 -2.20 -4.18
CA LYS A 19 11.76 -2.41 -2.81
C LYS A 19 11.54 -3.88 -2.49
N ILE A 20 10.99 -4.67 -3.43
CA ILE A 20 10.80 -6.12 -3.22
C ILE A 20 12.18 -6.81 -3.10
N GLN A 21 13.16 -6.42 -3.92
CA GLN A 21 14.53 -6.93 -3.85
C GLN A 21 15.20 -6.63 -2.50
N GLU A 22 15.00 -5.43 -1.96
CA GLU A 22 15.46 -5.05 -0.62
C GLU A 22 14.80 -5.91 0.46
N GLN A 23 13.47 -6.10 0.38
CA GLN A 23 12.76 -6.98 1.31
C GLN A 23 13.20 -8.43 1.22
N ILE A 24 13.54 -8.94 0.03
CA ILE A 24 14.12 -10.28 -0.15
C ILE A 24 15.45 -10.35 0.57
N SER A 25 16.34 -9.36 0.38
CA SER A 25 17.66 -9.32 1.01
C SER A 25 17.54 -9.29 2.53
N TYR A 26 16.63 -8.48 3.06
CA TYR A 26 16.30 -8.43 4.48
C TYR A 26 15.76 -9.77 4.98
N ALA A 27 14.77 -10.35 4.30
CA ALA A 27 14.18 -11.63 4.70
C ALA A 27 15.21 -12.78 4.65
N LYS A 28 16.15 -12.78 3.68
CA LYS A 28 17.28 -13.71 3.60
C LYS A 28 18.22 -13.56 4.79
N ALA A 29 18.60 -12.33 5.14
CA ALA A 29 19.45 -12.05 6.30
C ALA A 29 18.84 -12.53 7.62
N HIS A 30 17.51 -12.48 7.74
CA HIS A 30 16.77 -12.92 8.92
C HIS A 30 16.32 -14.40 8.86
N GLY A 31 16.73 -15.17 7.84
CA GLY A 31 16.40 -16.60 7.74
C GLY A 31 14.92 -16.91 7.45
N ASN A 32 14.15 -15.93 6.96
CA ASN A 32 12.72 -16.08 6.68
C ASN A 32 12.47 -16.64 5.27
N SER A 33 12.87 -17.89 5.03
CA SER A 33 12.81 -18.56 3.73
C SER A 33 11.40 -18.61 3.10
N HIS A 34 10.34 -18.74 3.91
CA HIS A 34 8.96 -18.69 3.40
C HIS A 34 8.60 -17.31 2.83
N ARG A 35 8.99 -16.24 3.54
CA ARG A 35 8.76 -14.86 3.09
C ARG A 35 9.59 -14.53 1.85
N VAL A 36 10.83 -15.03 1.78
CA VAL A 36 11.68 -14.90 0.60
C VAL A 36 11.00 -15.49 -0.63
N ALA A 37 10.48 -16.72 -0.55
CA ALA A 37 9.81 -17.36 -1.68
C ALA A 37 8.61 -16.54 -2.18
N GLY A 38 7.76 -16.03 -1.26
CA GLY A 38 6.63 -15.18 -1.63
C GLY A 38 7.06 -13.84 -2.27
N LEU A 39 8.13 -13.22 -1.75
CA LEU A 39 8.67 -11.98 -2.32
C LEU A 39 9.33 -12.21 -3.69
N GLU A 40 10.00 -13.35 -3.90
CA GLU A 40 10.57 -13.72 -5.20
C GLU A 40 9.47 -13.94 -6.26
N THR A 41 8.35 -14.57 -5.89
CA THR A 41 7.16 -14.65 -6.75
C THR A 41 6.61 -13.27 -7.06
N ALA A 42 6.41 -12.42 -6.06
CA ALA A 42 5.92 -11.05 -6.26
C ALA A 42 6.85 -10.22 -7.17
N LEU A 43 8.17 -10.39 -7.04
CA LEU A 43 9.15 -9.74 -7.91
C LEU A 43 9.00 -10.21 -9.36
N SER A 44 8.79 -11.51 -9.57
CA SER A 44 8.59 -12.08 -10.91
C SER A 44 7.30 -11.57 -11.54
N GLU A 45 6.20 -11.50 -10.77
CA GLU A 45 4.92 -10.95 -11.23
C GLU A 45 5.05 -9.46 -11.58
N VAL A 46 5.75 -8.68 -10.77
CA VAL A 46 6.02 -7.27 -11.07
C VAL A 46 6.85 -7.15 -12.36
N LYS A 47 7.88 -7.97 -12.55
CA LYS A 47 8.67 -7.94 -13.79
C LYS A 47 7.88 -8.40 -15.03
N ALA A 48 6.94 -9.33 -14.88
CA ALA A 48 6.18 -9.90 -15.98
C ALA A 48 4.93 -9.10 -16.34
N HIS A 49 4.27 -8.48 -15.36
CA HIS A 49 2.93 -7.90 -15.51
C HIS A 49 2.81 -6.46 -15.01
N CYS A 50 3.82 -5.88 -14.37
CA CYS A 50 3.72 -4.50 -13.91
C CYS A 50 3.67 -3.57 -15.11
N THR A 51 2.58 -2.83 -15.19
CA THR A 51 2.46 -1.65 -16.04
C THR A 51 2.19 -0.47 -15.14
N GLU A 52 2.66 0.71 -15.52
CA GLU A 52 2.40 1.94 -14.75
C GLU A 52 0.90 2.18 -14.55
N ALA A 53 0.07 1.83 -15.54
CA ALA A 53 -1.39 1.90 -15.44
C ALA A 53 -1.95 0.94 -14.38
N SER A 54 -1.50 -0.33 -14.37
CA SER A 54 -1.91 -1.31 -13.35
C SER A 54 -1.44 -0.90 -11.96
N LEU A 55 -0.18 -0.47 -11.84
CA LEU A 55 0.40 -0.03 -10.56
C LEU A 55 -0.37 1.15 -9.99
N ARG A 56 -0.68 2.15 -10.82
CA ARG A 56 -1.47 3.32 -10.43
C ARG A 56 -2.85 2.91 -9.96
N LYS A 57 -3.54 2.05 -10.71
CA LYS A 57 -4.87 1.57 -10.37
C LYS A 57 -4.88 0.81 -9.04
N ASP A 58 -3.90 -0.06 -8.81
CA ASP A 58 -3.78 -0.80 -7.55
C ASP A 58 -3.59 0.15 -6.36
N LEU A 59 -2.74 1.16 -6.50
CA LEU A 59 -2.48 2.16 -5.47
C LEU A 59 -3.70 3.08 -5.23
N GLU A 60 -4.36 3.52 -6.29
CA GLU A 60 -5.62 4.29 -6.20
C GLU A 60 -6.72 3.47 -5.50
N GLN A 61 -6.80 2.16 -5.77
CA GLN A 61 -7.72 1.27 -5.08
C GLN A 61 -7.35 1.10 -3.60
N ASP A 62 -6.08 0.88 -3.25
CA ASP A 62 -5.65 0.81 -1.84
C ASP A 62 -5.94 2.12 -1.08
N ILE A 63 -5.73 3.27 -1.73
CA ILE A 63 -6.10 4.59 -1.16
C ILE A 63 -7.61 4.67 -0.94
N ALA A 64 -8.43 4.25 -1.91
CA ALA A 64 -9.88 4.26 -1.78
C ALA A 64 -10.38 3.34 -0.64
N GLU A 65 -9.81 2.14 -0.52
CA GLU A 65 -10.10 1.19 0.56
C GLU A 65 -9.70 1.78 1.93
N LYS A 66 -8.53 2.41 2.02
CA LYS A 66 -8.09 3.10 3.25
C LYS A 66 -8.95 4.31 3.59
N GLN A 67 -9.40 5.07 2.59
CA GLN A 67 -10.34 6.18 2.76
C GLN A 67 -11.67 5.69 3.33
N GLN A 68 -12.24 4.62 2.78
CA GLN A 68 -13.45 4.01 3.33
C GLN A 68 -13.24 3.57 4.78
N LYS A 69 -12.12 2.91 5.08
CA LYS A 69 -11.78 2.50 6.44
C LYS A 69 -11.68 3.68 7.41
N VAL A 70 -11.12 4.81 6.99
CA VAL A 70 -11.09 6.04 7.81
C VAL A 70 -12.51 6.54 8.09
N VAL A 71 -13.38 6.54 7.10
CA VAL A 71 -14.79 6.94 7.26
C VAL A 71 -15.51 5.99 8.23
N GLU A 72 -15.35 4.67 8.07
CA GLU A 72 -15.92 3.68 8.99
C GLU A 72 -15.45 3.89 10.42
N ARG A 73 -14.14 4.11 10.63
CA ARG A 73 -13.57 4.39 11.96
C ARG A 73 -14.09 5.71 12.54
N GLN A 74 -14.32 6.70 11.70
CA GLN A 74 -14.86 7.99 12.12
C GLN A 74 -16.32 7.83 12.59
N THR A 75 -17.14 7.09 11.85
CA THR A 75 -18.52 6.76 12.23
C THR A 75 -18.55 5.96 13.53
N GLU A 76 -17.74 4.91 13.62
CA GLU A 76 -17.55 4.10 14.83
C GLU A 76 -17.20 4.96 16.05
N LEU A 77 -16.36 5.98 15.87
CA LEU A 77 -15.95 6.91 16.91
C LEU A 77 -17.13 7.81 17.34
N THR A 78 -17.86 8.39 16.39
CA THR A 78 -19.05 9.20 16.66
C THR A 78 -20.11 8.41 17.44
N GLU A 79 -20.35 7.15 17.08
CA GLU A 79 -21.26 6.28 17.83
C GLU A 79 -20.78 6.01 19.27
N ALA A 80 -19.46 5.84 19.46
CA ALA A 80 -18.90 5.65 20.80
C ALA A 80 -18.98 6.94 21.64
N GLN A 81 -18.84 8.12 21.00
CA GLN A 81 -19.05 9.42 21.61
C GLN A 81 -20.50 9.59 22.07
N ALA A 82 -21.47 9.24 21.22
CA ALA A 82 -22.89 9.27 21.58
C ALA A 82 -23.22 8.32 22.76
N LYS A 83 -22.54 7.18 22.86
CA LYS A 83 -22.71 6.22 23.97
C LYS A 83 -21.98 6.63 25.26
N GLY A 84 -21.14 7.67 25.23
CA GLY A 84 -20.44 8.19 26.42
C GLY A 84 -19.33 7.27 26.99
N ASP A 85 -18.88 6.27 26.25
CA ASP A 85 -17.86 5.32 26.73
C ASP A 85 -16.45 5.85 26.48
N ALA A 86 -15.94 6.66 27.42
CA ALA A 86 -14.65 7.34 27.33
C ALA A 86 -13.47 6.41 26.97
N LYS A 87 -13.46 5.18 27.49
CA LYS A 87 -12.42 4.19 27.16
C LYS A 87 -12.50 3.73 25.71
N LYS A 88 -13.71 3.50 25.19
CA LYS A 88 -13.90 3.14 23.77
C LYS A 88 -13.63 4.31 22.83
N ILE A 89 -13.98 5.53 23.23
CA ILE A 89 -13.70 6.75 22.45
C ILE A 89 -12.20 6.89 22.23
N ALA A 90 -11.39 6.86 23.30
CA ALA A 90 -9.94 6.97 23.19
C ALA A 90 -9.34 5.87 22.28
N LYS A 91 -9.80 4.62 22.45
CA LYS A 91 -9.34 3.49 21.62
C LYS A 91 -9.71 3.68 20.13
N LYS A 92 -10.91 4.18 19.83
CA LYS A 92 -11.35 4.42 18.46
C LYS A 92 -10.68 5.63 17.83
N GLN A 93 -10.38 6.68 18.61
CA GLN A 93 -9.57 7.82 18.16
C GLN A 93 -8.16 7.38 17.75
N SER A 94 -7.50 6.54 18.56
CA SER A 94 -6.20 5.96 18.19
C SER A 94 -6.28 5.21 16.87
N LYS A 95 -7.24 4.29 16.73
CA LYS A 95 -7.42 3.51 15.49
C LYS A 95 -7.73 4.37 14.28
N LEU A 96 -8.49 5.44 14.46
CA LEU A 96 -8.79 6.41 13.41
C LEU A 96 -7.53 7.17 12.99
N ALA A 97 -6.70 7.59 13.95
CA ALA A 97 -5.43 8.25 13.68
C ALA A 97 -4.47 7.32 12.93
N GLU A 98 -4.36 6.06 13.35
CA GLU A 98 -3.59 5.02 12.66
C GLU A 98 -4.08 4.82 11.22
N ALA A 99 -5.41 4.70 11.01
CA ALA A 99 -5.98 4.56 9.67
C ALA A 99 -5.69 5.77 8.77
N LYS A 100 -5.78 7.00 9.31
CA LYS A 100 -5.42 8.23 8.59
C LYS A 100 -3.94 8.27 8.23
N GLN A 101 -3.07 7.79 9.13
CA GLN A 101 -1.64 7.71 8.86
C GLN A 101 -1.32 6.70 7.75
N GLU A 102 -1.97 5.53 7.77
CA GLU A 102 -1.81 4.52 6.72
C GLU A 102 -2.31 4.99 5.35
N LEU A 103 -3.41 5.76 5.33
CA LEU A 103 -3.90 6.45 4.14
C LEU A 103 -2.87 7.45 3.61
N ALA A 104 -2.34 8.32 4.48
CA ALA A 104 -1.34 9.31 4.09
C ALA A 104 -0.07 8.66 3.54
N LYS A 105 0.36 7.53 4.12
CA LYS A 105 1.49 6.73 3.59
C LYS A 105 1.18 6.18 2.20
N ALA A 106 -0.02 5.65 1.98
CA ALA A 106 -0.42 5.14 0.66
C ALA A 106 -0.43 6.24 -0.40
N GLU A 107 -0.97 7.42 -0.07
CA GLU A 107 -0.95 8.59 -0.96
C GLU A 107 0.47 9.09 -1.25
N GLN A 108 1.34 9.08 -0.24
CA GLN A 108 2.76 9.41 -0.43
C GLN A 108 3.48 8.38 -1.29
N GLU A 109 3.17 7.10 -1.11
CA GLU A 109 3.74 6.02 -1.91
C GLU A 109 3.32 6.14 -3.38
N LEU A 110 2.03 6.42 -3.65
CA LEU A 110 1.56 6.75 -4.99
C LEU A 110 2.34 7.93 -5.58
N LYS A 111 2.44 9.04 -4.84
CA LYS A 111 3.21 10.22 -5.30
C LYS A 111 4.70 9.92 -5.50
N GLY A 112 5.27 9.00 -4.73
CA GLY A 112 6.68 8.62 -4.81
C GLY A 112 7.00 7.74 -6.01
N TYR A 113 6.06 6.90 -6.45
CA TYR A 113 6.22 6.07 -7.64
C TYR A 113 6.09 6.86 -8.95
N PHE A 114 5.22 7.87 -8.98
CA PHE A 114 4.90 8.65 -10.19
C PHE A 114 5.46 10.08 -10.17
N LYS A 115 6.63 10.28 -9.55
CA LYS A 115 7.24 11.61 -9.37
C LYS A 115 7.99 12.11 -10.59
#